data_AF-A0A937TRR8-F1
#
_entry.id   AF-A0A937TRR8-F1
#
_cell.length_a   1.000
_cell.length_b   1.000
_cell.length_c   1.000
_cell.angle_alpha   90.00
_cell.angle_beta   90.00
_cell.angle_gamma   90.00
#
_symmetry.space_group_name_H-M   'P 1'
#
loop_
_entity.id
_entity.type
_entity.pdbx_description
1 polymer ?
#
loop_
_entity_poly.entity_id
_entity_poly.type
_entity_poly.pdbx_seq_one_letter_code
_entity_poly.pdbx_strand_id
1 'polypeptide(L)'
;MEESEQKSAEQLWKELLDIVERQLEVNTQLKDVIGSVTGASSSKKEAILTDEVANRVQDLFIEFEALLAEERAVFHSLFKTEG
;
A
#
# COMPACT_ATOMS: atom_id res chain seq x y z
N MET A 1 11.05 30.45 -13.19
CA MET A 1 10.14 30.03 -12.12
C MET A 1 9.26 28.88 -12.60
N GLU A 2 8.59 29.00 -13.75
CA GLU A 2 7.72 27.93 -14.26
C GLU A 2 8.44 26.58 -14.52
N GLU A 3 9.64 26.57 -15.09
CA GLU A 3 10.37 25.30 -15.36
C GLU A 3 10.86 24.61 -14.07
N SER A 4 11.21 25.37 -13.02
CA SER A 4 11.60 24.81 -11.72
C SER A 4 10.40 24.24 -10.95
N GLU A 5 9.25 24.90 -11.04
CA GLU A 5 7.99 24.43 -10.46
C GLU A 5 7.49 23.17 -11.19
N GLN A 6 7.59 23.14 -12.52
CA GLN A 6 7.23 21.96 -13.32
C GLN A 6 8.11 20.74 -13.02
N LYS A 7 9.43 20.93 -12.89
CA LYS A 7 10.35 19.85 -12.48
C LYS A 7 10.03 19.31 -11.08
N SER A 8 9.57 20.17 -10.17
CA SER A 8 9.15 19.75 -8.83
C SER A 8 7.84 18.95 -8.84
N ALA A 9 6.87 19.35 -9.68
CA ALA A 9 5.62 18.61 -9.84
C ALA A 9 5.84 17.23 -10.48
N GLU A 10 6.71 17.13 -11.49
CA GLU A 10 7.05 15.85 -12.13
C GLU A 10 7.70 14.88 -11.13
N GLN A 11 8.57 15.37 -10.25
CA GLN A 11 9.17 14.57 -9.19
C GLN A 11 8.14 14.05 -8.19
N LEU A 12 7.23 14.91 -7.74
CA LEU A 12 6.15 14.52 -6.82
C LEU A 12 5.17 13.52 -7.47
N TRP A 13 4.88 13.65 -8.77
CA TRP A 13 4.08 12.64 -9.49
C TRP A 13 4.78 11.28 -9.58
N LYS A 14 6.10 11.28 -9.79
CA LYS A 14 6.90 10.04 -9.77
C LYS A 14 6.90 9.39 -8.39
N GLU A 15 7.04 10.19 -7.34
CA GLU A 15 6.95 9.72 -5.95
C GLU A 15 5.56 9.13 -5.64
N LEU A 16 4.49 9.79 -6.08
CA LEU A 16 3.14 9.27 -5.93
C LEU A 16 2.93 7.94 -6.67
N LEU A 17 3.47 7.81 -7.88
CA LEU A 17 3.40 6.56 -8.64
C LEU A 17 4.12 5.41 -7.91
N ASP A 18 5.32 5.66 -7.38
CA ASP A 18 6.08 4.66 -6.61
C ASP A 18 5.31 4.19 -5.36
N ILE A 19 4.69 5.13 -4.63
CA ILE A 19 3.85 4.79 -3.47
C ILE A 19 2.66 3.91 -3.88
N VAL A 20 1.98 4.26 -4.98
CA VAL A 20 0.85 3.46 -5.48
C VAL A 20 1.29 2.07 -5.94
N GLU A 21 2.46 1.94 -6.57
CA GLU A 21 3.02 0.64 -6.95
C GLU A 21 3.29 -0.23 -5.72
N ARG A 22 3.87 0.34 -4.66
CA ARG A 22 4.08 -0.36 -3.38
C ARG A 22 2.77 -0.76 -2.70
N GLN A 23 1.75 0.11 -2.73
CA GLN A 23 0.41 -0.20 -2.22
C GLN A 23 -0.24 -1.38 -2.97
N LEU A 24 -0.06 -1.46 -4.29
CA LEU A 24 -0.54 -2.58 -5.11
C LEU A 24 0.18 -3.88 -4.76
N GLU A 25 1.48 -3.83 -4.48
CA GLU A 25 2.26 -4.99 -4.04
C GLU A 25 1.75 -5.52 -2.69
N VAL A 26 1.61 -4.65 -1.68
CA VAL A 26 1.06 -5.02 -0.36
C VAL A 26 -0.35 -5.63 -0.49
N ASN A 27 -1.21 -5.03 -1.32
CA ASN A 27 -2.54 -5.58 -1.59
C ASN A 27 -2.50 -6.96 -2.27
N THR A 28 -1.54 -7.21 -3.14
CA THR A 28 -1.34 -8.52 -3.77
C THR A 28 -0.93 -9.55 -2.72
N GLN A 29 0.03 -9.21 -1.86
CA GLN A 29 0.46 -10.07 -0.76
C GLN A 29 -0.68 -10.38 0.22
N LEU A 30 -1.52 -9.39 0.56
CA LEU A 30 -2.71 -9.60 1.39
C LEU A 30 -3.69 -10.60 0.75
N LYS A 31 -3.95 -10.48 -0.55
CA LYS A 31 -4.80 -11.42 -1.29
C LYS A 31 -4.24 -12.83 -1.28
N ASP A 32 -2.93 -12.99 -1.45
CA ASP A 32 -2.26 -14.29 -1.45
C ASP A 32 -2.33 -14.95 -0.07
N VAL A 33 -2.08 -14.19 1.00
CA VAL A 33 -2.18 -14.70 2.37
C VAL A 33 -3.62 -15.12 2.68
N ILE A 34 -4.62 -14.30 2.36
CA ILE A 34 -6.04 -14.66 2.55
C ILE A 34 -6.44 -15.86 1.67
N GLY A 35 -5.96 -15.90 0.43
CA GLY A 35 -6.16 -17.00 -0.50
C GLY A 35 -5.61 -18.33 0.03
N SER A 36 -4.44 -18.30 0.67
CA SER A 36 -3.82 -19.50 1.27
C SER A 36 -4.65 -20.07 2.42
N VAL A 37 -5.23 -19.21 3.26
CA VAL A 37 -6.10 -19.58 4.39
C VAL A 37 -7.43 -20.16 3.89
N THR A 38 -8.08 -19.45 2.96
CA THR A 38 -9.39 -19.85 2.44
C THR A 38 -9.31 -21.09 1.55
N GLY A 39 -8.24 -21.25 0.77
CA GLY A 39 -7.98 -22.44 -0.03
C GLY A 39 -7.79 -23.69 0.82
N ALA A 40 -7.09 -23.59 1.96
CA ALA A 40 -6.89 -24.69 2.90
C ALA A 40 -8.21 -25.18 3.52
N SER A 41 -9.15 -24.26 3.81
CA SER A 41 -10.47 -24.54 4.40
C SER A 41 -11.36 -25.45 3.54
N SER A 42 -11.20 -25.45 2.22
CA SER A 42 -12.03 -26.25 1.30
C SER A 42 -11.76 -27.77 1.38
N SER A 43 -10.66 -28.18 2.01
CA SER A 43 -10.14 -29.56 1.99
C SER A 43 -10.52 -30.44 3.20
N LYS A 44 -11.57 -30.11 3.97
CA LYS A 44 -11.89 -30.72 5.29
C LYS A 44 -10.82 -30.52 6.37
N LYS A 45 -9.75 -29.78 6.09
CA LYS A 45 -8.90 -29.19 7.14
C LYS A 45 -9.51 -27.84 7.47
N GLU A 46 -9.99 -27.67 8.69
CA GLU A 46 -10.26 -26.33 9.23
C GLU A 46 -9.03 -25.47 8.94
N ALA A 47 -9.23 -24.34 8.26
CA ALA A 47 -8.16 -23.37 8.11
C ALA A 47 -7.87 -22.82 9.49
N ILE A 48 -6.89 -23.41 10.17
CA ILE A 48 -6.35 -22.85 11.39
C ILE A 48 -5.67 -21.56 10.94
N LEU A 49 -6.28 -20.42 11.25
CA LEU A 49 -5.60 -19.14 11.21
C LEU A 49 -4.45 -19.26 12.22
N THR A 50 -3.25 -19.57 11.75
CA THR A 50 -2.09 -19.67 12.63
C THR A 50 -1.72 -18.28 13.11
N ASP A 51 -1.11 -18.19 14.29
CA ASP A 51 -0.57 -16.91 14.79
C ASP A 51 0.37 -16.27 13.76
N GLU A 52 1.11 -17.08 13.00
CA GLU A 52 1.97 -16.63 11.90
C GLU A 52 1.20 -15.92 10.78
N VAL A 53 0.07 -16.48 10.34
CA VAL A 53 -0.79 -15.86 9.33
C VAL A 53 -1.42 -14.57 9.87
N ALA A 54 -1.92 -14.60 11.11
CA ALA A 54 -2.52 -13.43 11.73
C ALA A 54 -1.51 -12.27 11.85
N ASN A 55 -0.29 -12.57 12.31
CA ASN A 55 0.80 -11.60 12.39
C ASN A 55 1.16 -11.06 11.00
N ARG A 56 1.27 -11.93 9.99
CA ARG A 56 1.60 -11.50 8.62
C ARG A 56 0.53 -10.57 8.04
N VAL A 57 -0.75 -10.86 8.25
CA VAL A 57 -1.84 -9.98 7.83
C VAL A 57 -1.75 -8.63 8.55
N GLN A 58 -1.49 -8.64 9.86
CA GLN A 58 -1.34 -7.42 10.65
C GLN A 58 -0.16 -6.56 10.15
N ASP A 59 1.00 -7.17 9.89
CA ASP A 59 2.18 -6.46 9.37
C ASP A 59 1.88 -5.78 8.03
N LEU A 60 1.21 -6.49 7.11
CA LEU A 60 0.81 -5.94 5.81
C LEU A 60 -0.21 -4.80 5.94
N PHE A 61 -1.13 -4.87 6.90
CA PHE A 61 -2.04 -3.76 7.17
C PHE A 61 -1.31 -2.53 7.68
N ILE A 62 -0.37 -2.70 8.62
CA ILE A 62 0.44 -1.60 9.14
C ILE A 62 1.26 -0.95 8.01
N GLU A 63 1.86 -1.76 7.14
CA GLU A 63 2.59 -1.27 5.96
C GLU A 63 1.67 -0.49 5.02
N PHE A 64 0.47 -0.99 4.76
CA PHE A 64 -0.50 -0.30 3.91
C PHE A 64 -0.93 1.05 4.49
N GLU A 65 -1.18 1.13 5.81
CA GLU A 65 -1.51 2.39 6.48
C GLU A 65 -0.38 3.42 6.41
N ALA A 66 0.88 2.97 6.55
CA ALA A 66 2.04 3.84 6.38
C ALA A 66 2.12 4.42 4.96
N LEU A 67 1.89 3.58 3.94
CA LEU A 67 1.85 4.02 2.54
C LEU A 67 0.71 5.01 2.26
N LEU A 68 -0.47 4.84 2.87
CA LEU A 68 -1.57 5.82 2.75
C LEU A 68 -1.21 7.17 3.38
N ALA A 69 -0.42 7.17 4.47
CA ALA A 69 0.07 8.40 5.08
C ALA A 69 1.10 9.11 4.19
N GLU A 70 2.02 8.36 3.58
CA GLU A 70 2.98 8.87 2.58
C GLU A 70 2.25 9.45 1.36
N GLU A 71 1.31 8.71 0.78
CA GLU A 71 0.49 9.14 -0.36
C GLU A 71 -0.20 10.48 -0.08
N ARG A 72 -0.84 10.60 1.10
CA ARG A 72 -1.52 11.82 1.53
C ARG A 72 -0.56 13.01 1.63
N ALA A 73 0.66 12.79 2.12
CA ALA A 73 1.66 13.86 2.25
C ALA A 73 2.14 14.37 0.89
N VAL A 74 2.39 13.45 -0.06
CA VAL A 74 2.77 13.79 -1.43
C VAL A 74 1.63 14.47 -2.17
N PHE A 75 0.41 13.93 -2.08
CA PHE A 75 -0.79 14.55 -2.65
C PHE A 75 -1.01 15.96 -2.10
N HIS A 76 -0.88 16.15 -0.78
CA HIS A 76 -0.98 17.47 -0.17
C HIS A 76 0.10 18.43 -0.69
N SER A 77 1.31 17.94 -0.99
CA SER A 77 2.39 18.76 -1.56
C SER A 77 2.14 19.13 -3.02
N LEU A 78 1.55 18.23 -3.82
CA LEU A 78 1.14 18.49 -5.21
C LEU A 78 0.02 19.53 -5.31
N PHE A 79 -0.92 19.54 -4.37
CA PHE A 79 -2.14 20.34 -4.42
C PHE A 79 -2.19 21.46 -3.37
N LYS A 80 -1.07 21.78 -2.70
CA LYS A 80 -0.90 23.05 -2.02
C LYS A 80 -0.85 24.16 -3.07
N THR A 81 -2.00 24.54 -3.60
CA THR A 81 -2.21 25.86 -4.17
C THR A 81 -2.04 26.86 -3.03
N GLU A 82 -1.08 27.77 -3.17
CA GLU A 82 -0.98 28.97 -2.34
C GLU A 82 -2.38 29.59 -2.20
N GLY A 83 -2.83 29.71 -0.95
CA GLY A 83 -3.98 30.51 -0.55
C GLY A 83 -3.49 31.81 0.07
#